data_AF-A0A9Q0E5M2-F1
#
_entry.id   AF-A0A9Q0E5M2-F1
#
_cell.length_a   1.000
_cell.length_b   1.000
_cell.length_c   1.000
_cell.angle_alpha   90.00
_cell.angle_beta   90.00
_cell.angle_gamma   90.00
#
_symmetry.space_group_name_H-M   'P 1'
#
loop_
_entity.id
_entity.type
_entity.pdbx_description
1 polymer ?
#
loop_
_entity_poly.entity_id
_entity_poly.type
_entity_poly.pdbx_seq_one_letter_code
_entity_poly.pdbx_strand_id
1 'polypeptide(L)'
;MDFCFLTEHTFRLELDKYVQGLQSCLQTPELANLETEIRPYLSRWYEESVLHIHRVVQLVQRNISFLLHAALSHTHVEVIKSDEKTMKDIARFIKAAGLQGLSQQEATTSLCKAAEEPQSDLVLDCSTSPPTLSNTVSNRFCDDWIQAFLNAAERCNPFLLRQILENFKLKAIQDMNSLKRFIRQAEMSHYALFRCCQFLQGCGNGDVLLQNAKAEHSDLPEACQIISVLEEFLKEPSQAHT
;
A
#
# COMPACT_ATOMS: atom_id res chain seq x y z
N MET A 1 9.83 2.78 -32.52
CA MET A 1 10.50 2.83 -31.20
C MET A 1 9.57 2.09 -30.26
N ASP A 2 9.88 0.83 -30.01
CA ASP A 2 8.89 -0.19 -29.67
C ASP A 2 8.35 -0.03 -28.25
N PHE A 3 7.02 -0.04 -28.13
CA PHE A 3 6.30 -0.07 -26.86
C PHE A 3 6.78 -1.24 -25.97
N CYS A 4 7.25 -2.35 -26.58
CA CYS A 4 7.86 -3.49 -25.89
C CYS A 4 9.12 -3.13 -25.08
N PHE A 5 10.02 -2.28 -25.61
CA PHE A 5 11.28 -1.97 -24.95
C PHE A 5 11.10 -1.08 -23.70
N LEU A 6 10.09 -0.20 -23.69
CA LEU A 6 9.72 0.61 -22.53
C LEU A 6 9.02 -0.23 -21.44
N THR A 7 8.21 -1.22 -21.83
CA THR A 7 7.56 -2.12 -20.88
C THR A 7 8.55 -3.07 -20.20
N GLU A 8 9.57 -3.54 -20.91
CA GLU A 8 10.50 -4.56 -20.38
C GLU A 8 11.38 -4.01 -19.24
N HIS A 9 11.90 -2.78 -19.36
CA HIS A 9 12.70 -2.18 -18.29
C HIS A 9 11.87 -1.73 -17.07
N THR A 10 10.63 -1.30 -17.30
CA THR A 10 9.77 -0.80 -16.22
C THR A 10 9.18 -1.94 -15.38
N PHE A 11 8.86 -3.07 -16.01
CA PHE A 11 8.22 -4.22 -15.37
C PHE A 11 9.16 -5.40 -15.18
N ARG A 12 10.46 -5.19 -15.33
CA ARG A 12 11.48 -6.25 -15.22
C ARG A 12 11.36 -7.03 -13.93
N LEU A 13 11.19 -6.34 -12.80
CA LEU A 13 11.10 -6.99 -11.48
C LEU A 13 9.86 -7.88 -11.36
N GLU A 14 8.72 -7.43 -11.89
CA GLU A 14 7.49 -8.19 -11.92
C GLU A 14 7.60 -9.38 -12.87
N LEU A 15 8.23 -9.20 -14.04
CA LEU A 15 8.47 -10.26 -15.00
C LEU A 15 9.41 -11.32 -14.41
N ASP A 16 10.51 -10.90 -13.77
CA ASP A 16 11.46 -11.78 -13.09
C ASP A 16 10.74 -12.61 -12.02
N LYS A 17 9.88 -11.98 -11.20
CA LYS A 17 9.05 -12.68 -10.20
C LYS A 17 8.03 -13.62 -10.85
N TYR A 18 7.42 -13.22 -11.97
CA TYR A 18 6.44 -14.04 -12.67
C TYR A 18 7.11 -15.29 -13.26
N VAL A 19 8.29 -15.13 -13.85
CA VAL A 19 9.07 -16.25 -14.42
C VAL A 19 9.54 -17.23 -13.35
N GLN A 20 9.74 -16.82 -12.09
CA GLN A 20 10.00 -17.77 -11.00
C GLN A 20 8.86 -18.79 -10.82
N GLY A 21 7.62 -18.43 -11.15
CA GLY A 21 6.48 -19.36 -11.15
C GLY A 21 6.58 -20.48 -12.19
N LEU A 22 7.44 -20.34 -13.20
CA LEU A 22 7.72 -21.38 -14.20
C LEU A 22 8.72 -22.43 -13.72
N GLN A 23 9.33 -22.28 -12.53
CA GLN A 23 10.36 -23.19 -12.05
C GLN A 23 9.90 -24.65 -12.00
N SER A 24 8.62 -24.91 -11.69
CA SER A 24 8.07 -26.27 -11.70
C SER A 24 7.91 -26.85 -13.11
N CYS A 25 7.53 -26.02 -14.08
CA CYS A 25 7.34 -26.43 -15.49
C CYS A 25 8.67 -26.65 -16.23
N LEU A 26 9.74 -25.98 -15.79
CA LEU A 26 11.09 -26.09 -16.38
C LEU A 26 11.88 -27.31 -15.89
N GLN A 27 11.41 -27.99 -14.84
CA GLN A 27 12.05 -29.20 -14.30
C GLN A 27 11.74 -30.46 -15.13
N THR A 28 10.76 -30.39 -16.03
CA THR A 28 10.38 -31.50 -16.92
C THR A 28 11.06 -31.33 -18.28
N PRO A 29 11.87 -32.29 -18.75
CA PRO A 29 12.73 -32.14 -19.94
C PRO A 29 11.99 -32.16 -21.29
N GLU A 30 10.66 -32.07 -21.30
CA GLU A 30 9.85 -32.26 -22.49
C GLU A 30 9.60 -30.93 -23.21
N LEU A 31 10.10 -30.82 -24.45
CA LEU A 31 9.84 -29.68 -25.35
C LEU A 31 8.35 -29.41 -25.60
N ALA A 32 7.47 -30.39 -25.35
CA ALA A 32 6.03 -30.24 -25.44
C ALA A 32 5.48 -29.19 -24.47
N ASN A 33 6.07 -29.03 -23.28
CA ASN A 33 5.65 -28.05 -22.28
C ASN A 33 5.77 -26.59 -22.75
N LEU A 34 6.62 -26.33 -23.76
CA LEU A 34 6.85 -24.96 -24.21
C LEU A 34 5.59 -24.33 -24.82
N GLU A 35 4.87 -25.08 -25.66
CA GLU A 35 3.65 -24.61 -26.32
C GLU A 35 2.40 -24.85 -25.47
N THR A 36 2.37 -25.89 -24.64
CA THR A 36 1.18 -26.27 -23.86
C THR A 36 1.08 -25.61 -22.49
N GLU A 37 2.21 -25.28 -21.84
CA GLU A 37 2.23 -24.73 -20.48
C GLU A 37 2.93 -23.36 -20.41
N ILE A 38 4.15 -23.26 -20.94
CA ILE A 38 5.00 -22.07 -20.77
C ILE A 38 4.45 -20.88 -21.57
N ARG A 39 4.13 -21.06 -22.85
CA ARG A 39 3.62 -19.98 -23.71
C ARG A 39 2.26 -19.44 -23.25
N PRO A 40 1.26 -20.28 -22.87
CA PRO A 40 0.01 -19.80 -22.30
C PRO A 40 0.18 -19.11 -20.94
N TYR A 41 1.15 -19.53 -20.13
CA TYR A 41 1.48 -18.85 -18.89
C TYR A 41 2.06 -17.46 -19.14
N LEU A 42 3.10 -17.36 -19.97
CA LEU A 42 3.74 -16.08 -20.30
C LEU A 42 2.83 -15.13 -21.08
N SER A 43 1.81 -15.61 -21.79
CA SER A 43 0.84 -14.72 -22.44
C SER A 43 -0.10 -14.05 -21.44
N ARG A 44 -0.31 -14.64 -20.26
CA ARG A 44 -1.15 -14.08 -19.18
C ARG A 44 -0.41 -13.12 -18.25
N TRP A 45 0.92 -13.05 -18.33
CA TRP A 45 1.78 -12.19 -17.52
C TRP A 45 1.24 -10.76 -17.40
N TYR A 46 0.92 -10.12 -18.53
CA TYR A 46 0.48 -8.73 -18.54
C TYR A 46 -0.85 -8.56 -17.81
N GLU A 47 -1.75 -9.52 -18.02
CA GLU A 47 -3.06 -9.52 -17.37
C GLU A 47 -2.97 -9.77 -15.87
N GLU A 48 -2.08 -10.65 -15.43
CA GLU A 48 -1.96 -11.02 -14.02
C GLU A 48 -1.09 -10.04 -13.21
N SER A 49 -0.04 -9.50 -13.81
CA SER A 49 0.97 -8.70 -13.10
C SER A 49 0.83 -7.20 -13.31
N VAL A 50 0.19 -6.74 -14.38
CA VAL A 50 0.07 -5.30 -14.69
C VAL A 50 -1.37 -4.81 -14.58
N LEU A 51 -2.33 -5.55 -15.13
CA LEU A 51 -3.74 -5.11 -15.20
C LEU A 51 -4.50 -5.18 -13.87
N HIS A 52 -3.97 -5.84 -12.83
CA HIS A 52 -4.66 -5.92 -11.53
C HIS A 52 -4.94 -4.55 -10.92
N ILE A 53 -4.02 -3.57 -11.06
CA ILE A 53 -4.20 -2.20 -10.56
C ILE A 53 -5.40 -1.54 -11.26
N HIS A 54 -5.48 -1.67 -12.58
CA HIS A 54 -6.58 -1.12 -13.36
C HIS A 54 -7.92 -1.74 -12.98
N ARG A 55 -7.98 -3.07 -12.87
CA ARG A 55 -9.20 -3.80 -12.50
C ARG A 55 -9.68 -3.43 -11.10
N VAL A 56 -8.79 -3.31 -10.12
CA VAL A 56 -9.15 -2.90 -8.76
C VAL A 56 -9.66 -1.47 -8.74
N VAL A 57 -8.99 -0.53 -9.41
CA VAL A 57 -9.44 0.87 -9.47
C VAL A 57 -10.81 1.00 -10.14
N GLN A 58 -11.07 0.23 -11.21
CA GLN A 58 -12.38 0.18 -11.84
C GLN A 58 -13.46 -0.44 -10.93
N LEU A 59 -13.09 -1.47 -10.17
CA LEU A 59 -13.99 -2.19 -9.27
C LEU A 59 -14.45 -1.29 -8.11
N VAL A 60 -13.52 -0.64 -7.41
CA VAL A 60 -13.84 0.13 -6.19
C VAL A 60 -14.04 1.63 -6.44
N GLN A 61 -13.61 2.14 -7.59
CA GLN A 61 -13.77 3.54 -7.99
C GLN A 61 -13.28 4.52 -6.90
N ARG A 62 -14.14 5.45 -6.44
CA ARG A 62 -13.80 6.43 -5.40
C ARG A 62 -13.43 5.80 -4.06
N ASN A 63 -13.85 4.56 -3.81
CA ASN A 63 -13.54 3.82 -2.59
C ASN A 63 -12.10 3.29 -2.57
N ILE A 64 -11.28 3.59 -3.59
CA ILE A 64 -9.86 3.25 -3.63
C ILE A 64 -9.08 3.82 -2.44
N SER A 65 -9.50 4.97 -1.89
CA SER A 65 -8.81 5.56 -0.73
C SER A 65 -8.88 4.69 0.52
N PHE A 66 -9.91 3.85 0.68
CA PHE A 66 -9.99 2.88 1.78
C PHE A 66 -9.00 1.74 1.59
N LEU A 67 -8.79 1.26 0.35
CA LEU A 67 -7.78 0.23 0.07
C LEU A 67 -6.35 0.78 0.23
N LEU A 68 -6.12 2.03 -0.19
CA LEU A 68 -4.83 2.70 0.00
C LEU A 68 -4.51 2.87 1.50
N HIS A 69 -5.50 3.31 2.28
CA HIS A 69 -5.36 3.44 3.74
C HIS A 69 -5.07 2.09 4.39
N ALA A 70 -5.86 1.05 4.09
CA ALA A 70 -5.65 -0.30 4.62
C ALA A 70 -4.24 -0.84 4.28
N ALA A 71 -3.77 -0.60 3.06
CA ALA A 71 -2.44 -1.04 2.63
C ALA A 71 -1.30 -0.36 3.40
N LEU A 72 -1.42 0.93 3.71
CA LEU A 72 -0.41 1.65 4.50
C LEU A 72 -0.48 1.37 6.01
N SER A 73 -1.68 1.08 6.52
CA SER A 73 -1.94 0.79 7.94
C SER A 73 -1.77 -0.68 8.30
N HIS A 74 -1.41 -1.52 7.32
CA HIS A 74 -1.35 -2.99 7.46
C HIS A 74 -2.67 -3.62 7.92
N THR A 75 -3.80 -2.98 7.64
CA THR A 75 -5.14 -3.49 7.97
C THR A 75 -5.50 -4.64 7.02
N HIS A 76 -6.02 -5.73 7.59
CA HIS A 76 -6.48 -6.86 6.78
C HIS A 76 -7.71 -6.48 5.95
N VAL A 77 -7.75 -6.94 4.69
CA VAL A 77 -8.85 -6.72 3.76
C VAL A 77 -9.54 -8.04 3.49
N GLU A 78 -10.73 -8.21 4.05
CA GLU A 78 -11.57 -9.38 3.80
C GLU A 78 -12.43 -9.14 2.55
N VAL A 79 -12.32 -10.05 1.57
CA VAL A 79 -13.10 -9.99 0.33
C VAL A 79 -14.15 -11.11 0.36
N ILE A 80 -15.42 -10.75 0.31
CA ILE A 80 -16.54 -11.70 0.43
C ILE A 80 -17.38 -11.67 -0.84
N LYS A 81 -17.93 -12.84 -1.23
CA LYS A 81 -18.80 -13.03 -2.41
C LYS A 81 -18.16 -12.58 -3.73
N SER A 82 -16.84 -12.71 -3.86
CA SER A 82 -16.11 -12.43 -5.11
C SER A 82 -15.67 -13.72 -5.80
N ASP A 83 -15.32 -13.63 -7.08
CA ASP A 83 -14.59 -14.67 -7.79
C ASP A 83 -13.10 -14.68 -7.37
N GLU A 84 -12.40 -15.78 -7.68
CA GLU A 84 -10.99 -15.99 -7.32
C GLU A 84 -10.06 -14.96 -7.96
N LYS A 85 -10.37 -14.47 -9.18
CA LYS A 85 -9.55 -13.49 -9.88
C LYS A 85 -9.63 -12.13 -9.19
N THR A 86 -10.83 -11.69 -8.84
CA THR A 86 -11.01 -10.45 -8.06
C THR A 86 -10.29 -10.50 -6.72
N MET A 87 -10.38 -11.62 -6.01
CA MET A 87 -9.66 -11.80 -4.73
C MET A 87 -8.13 -11.69 -4.91
N LYS A 88 -7.58 -12.34 -5.94
CA LYS A 88 -6.14 -12.25 -6.28
C LYS A 88 -5.73 -10.83 -6.68
N ASP A 89 -6.56 -10.12 -7.42
CA ASP A 89 -6.27 -8.76 -7.87
C ASP A 89 -6.24 -7.78 -6.69
N ILE A 90 -7.20 -7.87 -5.77
CA ILE A 90 -7.22 -7.06 -4.55
C ILE A 90 -5.99 -7.36 -3.69
N ALA A 91 -5.67 -8.64 -3.45
CA ALA A 91 -4.49 -9.02 -2.67
C ALA A 91 -3.19 -8.50 -3.29
N ARG A 92 -3.04 -8.58 -4.62
CA ARG A 92 -1.88 -8.01 -5.33
C ARG A 92 -1.84 -6.49 -5.23
N PHE A 93 -2.98 -5.81 -5.35
CA PHE A 93 -3.07 -4.36 -5.21
C PHE A 93 -2.65 -3.90 -3.81
N ILE A 94 -3.18 -4.52 -2.75
CA ILE A 94 -2.81 -4.20 -1.36
C ILE A 94 -1.31 -4.40 -1.14
N LYS A 95 -0.76 -5.51 -1.62
CA LYS A 95 0.69 -5.77 -1.55
C LYS A 95 1.51 -4.73 -2.32
N ALA A 96 1.02 -4.28 -3.48
CA ALA A 96 1.71 -3.30 -4.31
C ALA A 96 1.62 -1.87 -3.75
N ALA A 97 0.53 -1.53 -3.06
CA ALA A 97 0.26 -0.23 -2.45
C ALA A 97 0.94 -0.06 -1.09
N GLY A 98 1.13 -1.16 -0.34
CA GLY A 98 1.80 -1.14 0.95
C GLY A 98 3.29 -0.80 0.87
N LEU A 99 3.88 -0.47 2.02
CA LEU A 99 5.31 -0.11 2.13
C LEU A 99 6.24 -1.34 2.30
N GLN A 100 5.69 -2.55 2.27
CA GLN A 100 6.44 -3.80 2.43
C GLN A 100 7.35 -4.03 1.20
N GLY A 101 8.67 -4.11 1.42
CA GLY A 101 9.68 -4.36 0.38
C GLY A 101 10.66 -3.22 0.10
N LEU A 102 10.56 -2.09 0.80
CA LEU A 102 11.53 -0.97 0.71
C LEU A 102 12.53 -0.95 1.88
N SER A 103 12.35 -1.80 2.88
CA SER A 103 13.39 -2.12 3.86
C SER A 103 14.29 -3.19 3.26
N GLN A 104 15.56 -2.84 3.05
CA GLN A 104 16.61 -3.77 2.62
C GLN A 104 17.07 -4.70 3.76
N GLN A 105 16.20 -4.95 4.73
CA GLN A 105 16.44 -5.88 5.82
C GLN A 105 15.52 -7.07 5.61
N GLU A 106 16.03 -8.05 4.87
CA GLU A 106 15.73 -9.45 5.14
C GLU A 106 16.19 -9.73 6.58
N ALA A 107 15.34 -9.37 7.55
CA ALA A 107 15.41 -9.93 8.88
C ALA A 107 14.44 -11.12 8.89
N THR A 108 15.02 -12.30 8.73
CA THR A 108 14.46 -13.54 9.25
C THR A 108 13.86 -13.29 10.63
N THR A 109 12.70 -13.91 10.88
CA THR A 109 12.05 -14.13 12.18
C THR A 109 11.35 -12.95 12.86
N SER A 110 10.13 -13.26 13.31
CA SER A 110 9.24 -12.54 14.22
C SER A 110 8.73 -11.16 13.78
N LEU A 111 7.65 -11.16 13.02
CA LEU A 111 6.57 -10.19 13.23
C LEU A 111 6.04 -10.43 14.65
N CYS A 112 6.66 -9.78 15.62
CA CYS A 112 6.22 -9.78 17.00
C CYS A 112 4.80 -9.22 17.06
N LYS A 113 3.94 -9.95 17.78
CA LYS A 113 2.60 -9.55 18.20
C LYS A 113 2.68 -8.21 18.94
N ALA A 114 2.56 -7.10 18.23
CA ALA A 114 2.23 -5.82 18.85
C ALA A 114 0.72 -5.86 19.13
N ALA A 115 0.36 -5.54 20.38
CA ALA A 115 -0.97 -5.72 20.96
C ALA A 115 -2.11 -5.37 20.00
N GLU A 116 -2.96 -6.36 19.73
CA GLU A 116 -4.21 -6.26 18.99
C GLU A 116 -5.18 -5.35 19.77
N GLU A 117 -5.19 -4.05 19.48
CA GLU A 117 -6.48 -3.37 19.42
C GLU A 117 -7.25 -4.04 18.28
N PRO A 118 -8.54 -4.40 18.45
CA PRO A 118 -9.32 -5.06 17.41
C PRO A 118 -9.54 -4.05 16.28
N GLN A 119 -8.55 -3.89 15.40
CA GLN A 119 -8.71 -3.22 14.13
C GLN A 119 -9.67 -4.10 13.33
N SER A 120 -10.90 -3.62 13.20
CA SER A 120 -11.92 -4.26 12.40
C SER A 120 -11.43 -4.34 10.96
N ASP A 121 -11.34 -5.55 10.43
CA ASP A 121 -10.96 -5.80 9.04
C ASP A 121 -11.79 -4.94 8.08
N LEU A 122 -11.15 -4.40 7.05
CA LEU A 122 -11.86 -3.74 5.96
C LEU A 122 -12.58 -4.83 5.16
N VAL A 123 -13.91 -4.82 5.18
CA VAL A 123 -14.69 -5.82 4.46
C VAL A 123 -15.15 -5.24 3.13
N LEU A 124 -14.87 -5.96 2.04
CA LEU A 124 -15.30 -5.65 0.68
C LEU A 124 -16.29 -6.73 0.22
N ASP A 125 -17.59 -6.39 0.21
CA ASP A 125 -18.67 -7.26 -0.25
C ASP A 125 -18.95 -7.02 -1.75
N CYS A 126 -18.58 -8.00 -2.58
CA CYS A 126 -18.77 -7.99 -4.04
C CYS A 126 -20.17 -8.40 -4.51
N SER A 127 -21.17 -8.52 -3.62
CA SER A 127 -22.55 -8.79 -4.04
C SER A 127 -23.20 -7.67 -4.85
N THR A 128 -22.66 -6.46 -4.78
CA THR A 128 -23.10 -5.29 -5.56
C THR A 128 -22.01 -4.81 -6.50
N SER A 129 -22.40 -4.07 -7.56
CA SER A 129 -21.47 -3.38 -8.45
C SER A 129 -21.79 -1.88 -8.46
N PRO A 130 -20.93 -1.01 -7.91
CA PRO A 130 -19.66 -1.31 -7.23
C PRO A 130 -19.84 -2.06 -5.89
N PRO A 131 -18.78 -2.71 -5.36
CA PRO A 131 -18.81 -3.41 -4.08
C PRO A 131 -19.16 -2.49 -2.92
N THR A 132 -19.79 -3.05 -1.88
CA THR A 132 -20.06 -2.34 -0.63
C THR A 132 -18.89 -2.55 0.33
N LEU A 133 -18.37 -1.46 0.91
CA LEU A 133 -17.29 -1.52 1.90
C LEU A 133 -17.82 -1.17 3.29
N SER A 134 -17.40 -1.92 4.30
CA SER A 134 -17.66 -1.63 5.73
C SER A 134 -16.35 -1.57 6.51
N ASN A 135 -16.39 -0.95 7.70
CA ASN A 135 -15.20 -0.60 8.50
C ASN A 135 -14.24 0.31 7.72
N THR A 136 -14.80 1.25 6.98
CA THR A 136 -14.07 2.15 6.11
C THR A 136 -13.36 3.23 6.92
N VAL A 137 -12.03 3.17 6.89
CA VAL A 137 -11.15 4.23 7.43
C VAL A 137 -10.35 4.80 6.26
N SER A 138 -10.29 6.12 6.17
CA SER A 138 -9.42 6.82 5.23
C SER A 138 -8.93 8.13 5.84
N ASN A 139 -8.04 8.81 5.13
CA ASN A 139 -7.48 10.09 5.52
C ASN A 139 -7.29 10.98 4.30
N ARG A 140 -7.07 12.28 4.55
CA ARG A 140 -6.91 13.29 3.48
C ARG A 140 -5.81 12.89 2.49
N PHE A 141 -4.71 12.32 3.00
CA PHE A 141 -3.63 11.84 2.16
C PHE A 141 -4.11 10.84 1.11
N CYS A 142 -4.86 9.81 1.50
CA CYS A 142 -5.38 8.81 0.57
C CYS A 142 -6.44 9.39 -0.38
N ASP A 143 -7.28 10.29 0.12
CA ASP A 143 -8.34 10.93 -0.69
C ASP A 143 -7.78 11.82 -1.81
N ASP A 144 -6.66 12.51 -1.56
CA ASP A 144 -5.99 13.37 -2.54
C ASP A 144 -5.53 12.59 -3.79
N TRP A 145 -5.32 11.28 -3.68
CA TRP A 145 -4.92 10.42 -4.80
C TRP A 145 -6.09 9.86 -5.63
N ILE A 146 -7.33 9.92 -5.13
CA ILE A 146 -8.50 9.32 -5.80
C ILE A 146 -8.60 9.79 -7.26
N GLN A 147 -8.54 11.11 -7.48
CA GLN A 147 -8.72 11.68 -8.82
C GLN A 147 -7.62 11.25 -9.78
N ALA A 148 -6.37 11.11 -9.32
CA ALA A 148 -5.28 10.64 -10.15
C ALA A 148 -5.53 9.21 -10.64
N PHE A 149 -5.94 8.31 -9.73
CA PHE A 149 -6.28 6.93 -10.07
C PHE A 149 -7.46 6.84 -11.05
N LEU A 150 -8.55 7.57 -10.79
CA LEU A 150 -9.73 7.57 -11.67
C LEU A 150 -9.40 8.08 -13.08
N ASN A 151 -8.71 9.22 -13.19
CA ASN A 151 -8.32 9.79 -14.47
C ASN A 151 -7.40 8.85 -15.28
N ALA A 152 -6.51 8.11 -14.61
CA ALA A 152 -5.64 7.14 -15.26
C ALA A 152 -6.39 5.87 -15.69
N ALA A 153 -7.37 5.44 -14.90
CA ALA A 153 -8.20 4.29 -15.19
C ALA A 153 -9.17 4.54 -16.36
N GLU A 154 -9.76 5.74 -16.45
CA GLU A 154 -10.59 6.18 -17.58
C GLU A 154 -9.82 6.18 -18.91
N ARG A 155 -8.53 6.51 -18.87
CA ARG A 155 -7.65 6.47 -20.04
C ARG A 155 -7.16 5.06 -20.39
N CYS A 156 -7.59 4.05 -19.65
CA CYS A 156 -7.14 2.66 -19.80
C CYS A 156 -5.61 2.54 -19.91
N ASN A 157 -4.88 3.26 -19.03
CA ASN A 157 -3.42 3.27 -19.02
C ASN A 157 -2.86 2.60 -17.74
N PRO A 158 -2.58 1.29 -17.78
CA PRO A 158 -2.04 0.54 -16.64
C PRO A 158 -0.65 1.01 -16.20
N PHE A 159 0.16 1.52 -17.13
CA PHE A 159 1.47 2.08 -16.81
C PHE A 159 1.34 3.35 -15.97
N LEU A 160 0.46 4.27 -16.37
CA LEU A 160 0.19 5.49 -15.63
C LEU A 160 -0.36 5.17 -14.23
N LEU A 161 -1.26 4.20 -14.12
CA LEU A 161 -1.76 3.71 -12.83
C LEU A 161 -0.62 3.18 -11.94
N ARG A 162 0.32 2.43 -12.51
CA ARG A 162 1.49 1.97 -11.77
C ARG A 162 2.35 3.15 -11.31
N GLN A 163 2.63 4.12 -12.17
CA GLN A 163 3.40 5.30 -11.84
C GLN A 163 2.75 6.12 -10.71
N ILE A 164 1.42 6.27 -10.75
CA ILE A 164 0.66 6.94 -9.69
C ILE A 164 0.80 6.18 -8.37
N LEU A 165 0.69 4.85 -8.40
CA LEU A 165 0.87 4.01 -7.21
C LEU A 165 2.30 4.11 -6.64
N GLU A 166 3.33 4.13 -7.48
CA GLU A 166 4.71 4.32 -7.03
C GLU A 166 4.92 5.72 -6.44
N ASN A 167 4.36 6.77 -7.05
CA ASN A 167 4.42 8.13 -6.50
C ASN A 167 3.70 8.26 -5.16
N PHE A 168 2.55 7.61 -5.01
CA PHE A 168 1.83 7.50 -3.74
C PHE A 168 2.71 6.90 -2.65
N LYS A 169 3.35 5.76 -2.93
CA LYS A 169 4.28 5.11 -2.00
C LYS A 169 5.49 6.00 -1.68
N LEU A 170 6.11 6.59 -2.70
CA LEU A 170 7.27 7.48 -2.51
C LEU A 170 6.93 8.63 -1.57
N LYS A 171 5.74 9.23 -1.71
CA LYS A 171 5.29 10.28 -0.81
C LYS A 171 5.06 9.77 0.61
N ALA A 172 4.41 8.62 0.80
CA ALA A 172 4.23 8.02 2.11
C ALA A 172 5.58 7.69 2.81
N ILE A 173 6.57 7.20 2.06
CA ILE A 173 7.93 6.92 2.57
C ILE A 173 8.64 8.21 2.98
N GLN A 174 8.54 9.26 2.16
CA GLN A 174 9.12 10.57 2.49
C GLN A 174 8.53 11.13 3.78
N ASP A 175 7.21 11.02 3.94
CA ASP A 175 6.53 11.50 5.13
C ASP A 175 6.92 10.67 6.37
N MET A 176 7.05 9.35 6.22
CA MET A 176 7.55 8.45 7.27
C MET A 176 8.98 8.79 7.69
N ASN A 177 9.89 8.98 6.75
CA ASN A 177 11.29 9.36 7.04
C ASN A 177 11.38 10.74 7.72
N SER A 178 10.51 11.67 7.31
CA SER A 178 10.40 12.98 7.94
C SER A 178 9.95 12.85 9.39
N LEU A 179 8.92 12.04 9.66
CA LEU A 179 8.45 11.76 11.02
C LEU A 179 9.55 11.16 11.90
N LYS A 180 10.25 10.13 11.42
CA LYS A 180 11.37 9.50 12.17
C LYS A 180 12.43 10.53 12.58
N ARG A 181 12.76 11.45 11.67
CA ARG A 181 13.71 12.52 11.96
C ARG A 181 13.16 13.50 13.00
N PHE A 182 11.87 13.83 12.95
CA PHE A 182 11.24 14.70 13.95
C PHE A 182 11.18 14.06 15.33
N ILE A 183 10.82 12.76 15.44
CA ILE A 183 10.77 12.04 16.72
C ILE A 183 12.13 12.09 17.41
N ARG A 184 13.22 11.76 16.70
CA ARG A 184 14.59 11.85 17.25
C ARG A 184 14.96 13.26 17.71
N GLN A 185 14.46 14.30 17.04
CA GLN A 185 14.73 15.68 17.44
C GLN A 185 13.88 16.11 18.65
N ALA A 186 12.65 15.59 18.74
CA ALA A 186 11.72 15.89 19.81
C ALA A 186 12.21 15.37 21.17
N GLU A 187 13.04 14.31 21.20
CA GLU A 187 13.75 13.85 22.40
C GLU A 187 14.59 14.95 23.05
N MET A 188 15.10 15.89 22.26
CA MET A 188 16.02 16.93 22.72
C MET A 188 15.41 18.35 22.73
N SER A 189 14.19 18.53 22.19
CA SER A 189 13.62 19.87 22.01
C SER A 189 12.10 19.89 21.87
N HIS A 190 11.43 20.63 22.75
CA HIS A 190 9.99 20.92 22.65
C HIS A 190 9.60 21.67 21.36
N TYR A 191 10.50 22.46 20.78
CA TYR A 191 10.25 23.11 19.48
C TYR A 191 10.18 22.09 18.34
N ALA A 192 11.02 21.05 18.38
CA ALA A 192 10.96 19.97 17.41
C ALA A 192 9.66 19.15 17.55
N LEU A 193 9.17 18.94 18.78
CA LEU A 193 7.87 18.33 19.04
C LEU A 193 6.73 19.13 18.40
N PHE A 194 6.71 20.46 18.58
CA PHE A 194 5.72 21.33 17.95
C PHE A 194 5.75 21.24 16.41
N ARG A 195 6.95 21.25 15.80
CA ARG A 195 7.07 21.07 14.34
C ARG A 195 6.62 19.70 13.86
N CYS A 196 6.80 18.67 14.68
CA CYS A 196 6.27 17.34 14.42
C CYS A 196 4.73 17.37 14.37
N CYS A 197 4.07 18.00 15.34
CA CYS A 197 2.61 18.20 15.33
C CYS A 197 2.13 18.92 14.06
N GLN A 198 2.76 20.05 13.71
CA GLN A 198 2.42 20.81 12.51
C GLN A 198 2.58 19.98 11.23
N PHE A 199 3.65 19.19 11.15
CA PHE A 199 3.87 18.27 10.03
C PHE A 199 2.77 17.21 9.94
N LEU A 200 2.41 16.56 11.05
CA LEU A 200 1.38 15.52 11.09
C LEU A 200 -0.02 16.05 10.71
N GLN A 201 -0.35 17.27 11.13
CA GLN A 201 -1.59 17.97 10.71
C GLN A 201 -1.57 18.34 9.22
N GLY A 202 -0.38 18.70 8.71
CA GLY A 202 -0.18 19.16 7.33
C GLY A 202 -0.13 18.05 6.29
N CYS A 203 0.47 16.89 6.59
CA CYS A 203 0.66 15.82 5.61
C CYS A 203 -0.63 15.05 5.29
N GLY A 204 -1.63 15.09 6.17
CA GLY A 204 -2.92 14.41 5.96
C GLY A 204 -2.87 12.89 6.14
N ASN A 205 -1.72 12.33 6.51
CA ASN A 205 -1.49 10.89 6.74
C ASN A 205 -1.10 10.57 8.20
N GLY A 206 -1.38 11.50 9.12
CA GLY A 206 -0.81 11.47 10.47
C GLY A 206 -1.17 10.23 11.29
N ASP A 207 -2.39 9.72 11.14
CA ASP A 207 -2.89 8.49 11.77
C ASP A 207 -2.04 7.27 11.38
N VAL A 208 -1.86 7.05 10.08
CA VAL A 208 -1.06 5.95 9.53
C VAL A 208 0.41 6.09 9.90
N LEU A 209 0.94 7.31 9.84
CA LEU A 209 2.35 7.56 10.17
C LEU A 209 2.64 7.28 11.65
N LEU A 210 1.76 7.69 12.56
CA LEU A 210 1.90 7.44 14.00
C LEU A 210 1.74 5.96 14.33
N GLN A 211 0.75 5.28 13.76
CA GLN A 211 0.56 3.84 13.93
C GLN A 211 1.83 3.06 13.53
N ASN A 212 2.38 3.37 12.35
CA ASN A 212 3.58 2.71 11.85
C ASN A 212 4.84 3.08 12.66
N ALA A 213 5.00 4.35 13.07
CA ALA A 213 6.12 4.76 13.92
C ALA A 213 6.08 4.09 15.30
N LYS A 214 4.88 3.90 15.87
CA LYS A 214 4.67 3.19 17.14
C LYS A 214 5.04 1.73 17.03
N ALA A 215 4.68 1.08 15.92
CA ALA A 215 5.07 -0.30 15.64
C ALA A 215 6.59 -0.46 15.45
N GLU A 216 7.26 0.49 14.78
CA GLU A 216 8.72 0.44 14.55
C GLU A 216 9.54 0.79 15.80
N HIS A 217 9.00 1.62 16.69
CA HIS A 217 9.68 2.09 17.90
C HIS A 217 9.15 1.43 19.19
N SER A 218 8.48 0.28 19.09
CA SER A 218 7.89 -0.41 20.25
C SER A 218 8.90 -0.68 21.38
N ASP A 219 10.18 -0.85 21.02
CA ASP A 219 11.25 -1.19 21.93
C ASP A 219 11.97 0.07 22.51
N LEU A 220 11.57 1.27 22.08
CA LEU A 220 12.16 2.56 22.50
C LEU A 220 11.13 3.36 23.32
N PRO A 221 11.23 3.35 24.67
CA PRO A 221 10.27 4.02 25.54
C PRO A 221 10.15 5.53 25.29
N GLU A 222 11.25 6.21 25.02
CA GLU A 222 11.28 7.66 24.79
C GLU A 222 10.54 8.05 23.51
N ALA A 223 10.75 7.29 22.43
CA ALA A 223 10.04 7.48 21.17
C ALA A 223 8.54 7.18 21.34
N CYS A 224 8.18 6.11 22.07
CA CYS A 224 6.79 5.78 22.38
C CYS A 224 6.09 6.88 23.20
N GLN A 225 6.78 7.49 24.17
CA GLN A 225 6.25 8.62 24.93
C GLN A 225 5.98 9.83 24.03
N ILE A 226 6.94 10.18 23.17
CA ILE A 226 6.78 11.27 22.19
C ILE A 226 5.58 11.00 21.28
N ILE A 227 5.47 9.79 20.73
CA ILE A 227 4.34 9.40 19.88
C ILE A 227 3.01 9.52 20.63
N SER A 228 2.94 9.08 21.89
CA SER A 228 1.73 9.16 22.70
C SER A 228 1.30 10.60 22.95
N VAL A 229 2.26 11.49 23.24
CA VAL A 229 2.03 12.93 23.38
C VAL A 229 1.54 13.54 22.06
N LEU A 230 2.13 13.16 20.92
CA LEU A 230 1.67 13.60 19.61
C LEU A 230 0.24 13.13 19.31
N GLU A 231 -0.10 11.88 19.63
CA GLU A 231 -1.46 11.34 19.50
C GLU A 231 -2.47 12.13 20.34
N GLU A 232 -2.10 12.53 21.56
CA GLU A 232 -2.95 13.34 22.45
C GLU A 232 -3.17 14.74 21.87
N PHE A 233 -2.11 15.44 21.47
CA PHE A 233 -2.20 16.78 20.87
C PHE A 233 -2.99 16.80 19.55
N LEU A 234 -3.01 15.70 18.80
CA LEU A 234 -3.79 15.58 17.57
C LEU A 234 -5.26 15.20 17.82
N LYS A 235 -5.56 14.56 18.95
CA LYS A 235 -6.93 14.25 19.39
C LYS A 235 -7.59 15.42 20.09
N GLU A 236 -6.82 16.29 20.74
CA GLU A 236 -7.34 17.56 21.24
C GLU A 236 -7.85 18.37 20.04
N PRO A 237 -9.18 18.57 19.90
CA PRO A 237 -9.70 19.42 18.85
C PRO A 237 -9.02 20.76 19.05
N SER A 238 -8.45 21.31 17.98
CA SER A 238 -7.78 22.61 17.98
C SER A 238 -8.59 23.55 18.85
N GLN A 239 -8.13 23.80 20.08
CA GLN A 239 -8.64 24.89 20.89
C GLN A 239 -8.16 26.13 20.15
N ALA A 240 -8.96 26.49 19.15
CA ALA A 240 -8.76 27.62 18.30
C ALA A 240 -8.65 28.82 19.24
N HIS A 241 -7.48 29.43 19.17
CA HIS A 241 -7.20 30.76 19.65
C HIS A 241 -8.43 31.65 19.48
N THR A 242 -8.95 32.14 20.60
CA THR A 242 -9.79 33.32 20.65
C THR A 242 -8.91 34.56 20.50
#